data_AF-A0A6B1G1J0-F1
#
_entry.id   AF-A0A6B1G1J0-F1
#
_cell.length_a   1.000
_cell.length_b   1.000
_cell.length_c   1.000
_cell.angle_alpha   90.00
_cell.angle_beta   90.00
_cell.angle_gamma   90.00
#
_symmetry.space_group_name_H-M   'P 1'
#
loop_
_entity.id
_entity.type
_entity.pdbx_description
1 polymer ?
#
loop_
_entity_poly.entity_id
_entity_poly.type
_entity_poly.pdbx_seq_one_letter_code
_entity_poly.pdbx_strand_id
1 'polypeptide(L)'
;MTILTATSVAQTSTERWKASLYAALAAAVVSLLMVLLKGIPVLGALLGIVIGAAPIVGYDFARGALGQNWRPVIGGLIGNVAFIVGVALPAVFTDNFGYVVVGIPISIITVILWPIVVGAMSPNQSIWKLLLASIIGLILAWIVSFFAAGQDPTSWPSLASILFWAVWGGTVGAALSAWSK
;
A
#
# COMPACT_ATOMS: atom_id res chain seq x y z
N MET A 1 -9.45 52.77 -5.11
CA MET A 1 -10.20 51.49 -5.20
C MET A 1 -9.18 50.42 -5.53
N THR A 2 -8.63 49.76 -4.51
CA THR A 2 -7.49 48.84 -4.65
C THR A 2 -8.03 47.42 -4.66
N ILE A 3 -7.97 46.76 -5.82
CA ILE A 3 -8.30 45.35 -5.97
C ILE A 3 -7.18 44.57 -5.30
N LEU A 4 -7.37 44.22 -4.02
CA LEU A 4 -6.50 43.27 -3.34
C LEU A 4 -6.68 41.92 -4.00
N THR A 5 -5.64 41.50 -4.69
CA THR A 5 -5.47 40.20 -5.33
C THR A 5 -5.74 39.10 -4.31
N ALA A 6 -6.86 38.40 -4.45
CA ALA A 6 -7.16 37.18 -3.72
C ALA A 6 -6.26 36.06 -4.27
N THR A 7 -4.99 36.06 -3.88
CA THR A 7 -4.06 34.96 -4.14
C THR A 7 -3.34 34.63 -2.85
N SER A 8 -4.00 33.87 -1.98
CA SER A 8 -3.31 33.26 -0.83
C SER A 8 -3.98 32.00 -0.29
N VAL A 9 -4.59 31.15 -1.13
CA VAL A 9 -4.87 29.74 -0.73
C VAL A 9 -4.86 28.83 -1.97
N ALA A 10 -3.76 28.83 -2.74
CA ALA A 10 -3.43 27.62 -3.51
C ALA A 10 -2.76 26.66 -2.53
N GLN A 11 -3.53 25.99 -1.67
CA GLN A 11 -3.03 24.76 -1.05
C GLN A 11 -2.53 23.89 -2.20
N THR A 12 -1.27 23.47 -2.14
CA THR A 12 -0.65 22.54 -3.09
C THR A 12 -1.39 21.21 -3.04
N SER A 13 -2.58 21.17 -3.65
CA SER A 13 -3.40 19.98 -3.75
C SER A 13 -2.72 19.09 -4.77
N THR A 14 -2.03 18.06 -4.29
CA THR A 14 -1.47 17.04 -5.18
C THR A 14 -2.62 16.48 -6.01
N GLU A 15 -2.48 16.47 -7.34
CA GLU A 15 -3.50 15.89 -8.21
C GLU A 15 -3.72 14.41 -7.85
N ARG A 16 -4.97 14.05 -7.57
CA ARG A 16 -5.34 12.73 -7.04
C ARG A 16 -4.87 11.58 -7.93
N TRP A 17 -4.92 11.75 -9.24
CA TRP A 17 -4.46 10.75 -10.19
C TRP A 17 -2.95 10.55 -10.15
N LYS A 18 -2.15 11.60 -9.92
CA LYS A 18 -0.69 11.49 -9.75
C LYS A 18 -0.38 10.70 -8.48
N ALA A 19 -1.00 11.07 -7.36
CA ALA A 19 -0.82 10.36 -6.09
C ALA A 19 -1.18 8.88 -6.19
N SER A 20 -2.30 8.57 -6.85
CA SER A 20 -2.70 7.18 -7.16
C SER A 20 -1.64 6.46 -8.00
N LEU A 21 -1.22 7.05 -9.12
CA LEU A 21 -0.28 6.43 -10.03
C LEU A 21 1.08 6.13 -9.36
N TYR A 22 1.66 7.11 -8.66
CA TYR A 22 2.95 6.91 -8.01
C TYR A 22 2.88 5.90 -6.86
N ALA A 23 1.79 5.88 -6.09
CA ALA A 23 1.57 4.88 -5.05
C ALA A 23 1.38 3.47 -5.63
N ALA A 24 0.63 3.35 -6.73
CA ALA A 24 0.46 2.10 -7.46
C ALA A 24 1.79 1.59 -8.01
N LEU A 25 2.59 2.46 -8.63
CA LEU A 25 3.89 2.11 -9.19
C LEU A 25 4.88 1.69 -8.10
N ALA A 26 4.95 2.42 -6.99
CA ALA A 26 5.80 2.06 -5.86
C ALA A 26 5.45 0.66 -5.33
N ALA A 27 4.17 0.37 -5.15
CA ALA A 27 3.71 -0.94 -4.68
C ALA A 27 3.96 -2.04 -5.73
N ALA A 28 3.70 -1.77 -7.00
CA ALA A 28 3.91 -2.69 -8.11
C ALA A 28 5.39 -3.10 -8.23
N VAL A 29 6.32 -2.14 -8.13
CA VAL A 29 7.77 -2.39 -8.21
C VAL A 29 8.22 -3.29 -7.07
N VAL A 30 7.79 -3.00 -5.84
CA VAL A 30 8.14 -3.84 -4.68
C VAL A 30 7.58 -5.25 -4.84
N SER A 31 6.32 -5.39 -5.28
CA SER A 31 5.72 -6.70 -5.53
C SER A 31 6.41 -7.44 -6.68
N LEU A 32 6.83 -6.75 -7.74
CA LEU A 32 7.58 -7.35 -8.83
C LEU A 32 8.91 -7.93 -8.32
N LEU A 33 9.62 -7.18 -7.47
CA LEU A 33 10.84 -7.69 -6.83
C LEU A 33 10.56 -8.92 -5.96
N MET A 34 9.42 -8.96 -5.25
CA MET A 34 9.02 -10.15 -4.48
C MET A 34 8.82 -11.37 -5.40
N VAL A 35 8.17 -11.18 -6.56
CA VAL A 35 7.95 -12.26 -7.54
C VAL A 35 9.26 -12.72 -8.16
N LEU A 36 10.15 -11.80 -8.54
CA LEU A 36 11.46 -12.13 -9.13
C LEU A 36 12.39 -12.84 -8.14
N LEU A 37 12.25 -12.56 -6.84
CA LEU A 37 13.08 -13.09 -5.78
C LEU A 37 12.38 -14.18 -4.95
N LYS A 38 11.32 -14.81 -5.50
CA LYS A 38 10.44 -15.77 -4.80
C LYS A 38 11.11 -17.05 -4.27
N GLY A 39 12.42 -17.24 -4.50
CA GLY A 39 13.23 -18.32 -3.92
C GLY A 39 14.18 -17.88 -2.80
N ILE A 40 14.16 -16.61 -2.41
CA ILE A 40 15.03 -16.04 -1.36
C ILE A 40 14.18 -15.53 -0.20
N PRO A 41 13.89 -16.38 0.80
CA PRO A 41 12.99 -16.07 1.89
C PRO A 41 13.18 -14.74 2.61
N VAL A 42 14.42 -14.46 2.98
CA VAL A 42 14.77 -13.25 3.74
C VAL A 42 14.44 -12.00 2.93
N LEU A 43 14.68 -12.02 1.62
CA LEU A 43 14.36 -10.89 0.75
C LEU A 43 12.86 -10.74 0.55
N GLY A 44 12.11 -11.84 0.41
CA GLY A 44 10.64 -11.81 0.37
C GLY A 44 10.03 -11.17 1.62
N ALA A 45 10.54 -11.51 2.80
CA ALA A 45 10.13 -10.90 4.06
C ALA A 45 10.50 -9.40 4.13
N LEU A 46 11.72 -9.02 3.76
CA LEU A 46 12.12 -7.61 3.75
C LEU A 46 11.29 -6.78 2.78
N LEU A 47 11.03 -7.28 1.57
CA LEU A 47 10.22 -6.59 0.57
C LEU A 47 8.74 -6.49 0.99
N GLY A 48 8.21 -7.50 1.68
CA GLY A 48 6.87 -7.40 2.26
C GLY A 48 6.79 -6.37 3.40
N ILE A 49 7.88 -6.03 4.10
CA ILE A 49 7.88 -4.88 5.02
C ILE A 49 7.80 -3.59 4.19
N VAL A 50 8.64 -3.50 3.15
CA VAL A 50 8.72 -2.33 2.27
C VAL A 50 7.40 -2.05 1.55
N ILE A 51 6.61 -3.07 1.20
CA ILE A 51 5.31 -2.90 0.54
C ILE A 51 4.34 -2.04 1.37
N GLY A 52 4.48 -2.06 2.70
CA GLY A 52 3.67 -1.25 3.61
C GLY A 52 4.00 0.23 3.56
N ALA A 53 5.24 0.59 3.21
CA ALA A 53 5.64 1.98 3.00
C ALA A 53 5.31 2.50 1.60
N ALA A 54 5.15 1.61 0.63
CA ALA A 54 5.03 1.97 -0.78
C ALA A 54 3.94 3.00 -1.10
N PRO A 55 2.70 2.92 -0.55
CA PRO A 55 1.67 3.92 -0.85
C PRO A 55 2.01 5.31 -0.31
N ILE A 56 2.65 5.38 0.85
CA ILE A 56 3.08 6.65 1.47
C ILE A 56 4.21 7.26 0.66
N VAL A 57 5.22 6.47 0.30
CA VAL A 57 6.37 6.91 -0.50
C VAL A 57 5.91 7.42 -1.86
N GLY A 58 5.00 6.71 -2.53
CA GLY A 58 4.45 7.16 -3.81
C GLY A 58 3.63 8.44 -3.68
N TYR A 59 2.82 8.59 -2.63
CA TYR A 59 2.10 9.83 -2.35
C TYR A 59 3.05 11.01 -2.06
N ASP A 60 4.09 10.79 -1.26
CA ASP A 60 5.09 11.80 -0.93
C ASP A 60 5.91 12.22 -2.14
N PHE A 61 6.24 11.28 -3.02
CA PHE A 61 6.86 11.57 -4.30
C PHE A 61 5.94 12.42 -5.18
N ALA A 62 4.66 12.04 -5.31
CA ALA A 62 3.68 12.75 -6.13
C ALA A 62 3.49 14.22 -5.74
N ARG A 63 3.68 14.54 -4.45
CA ARG A 63 3.54 15.90 -3.91
C ARG A 63 4.85 16.67 -3.76
N GLY A 64 5.98 16.08 -4.17
CA GLY A 64 7.30 16.69 -4.01
C GLY A 64 7.76 16.81 -2.55
N ALA A 65 7.23 15.97 -1.66
CA ALA A 65 7.54 15.98 -0.22
C ALA A 65 8.28 14.72 0.25
N LEU A 66 8.88 13.96 -0.67
CA LEU A 66 9.64 12.77 -0.33
C LEU A 66 10.77 13.11 0.65
N GLY A 67 10.80 12.39 1.77
CA GLY A 67 11.80 12.57 2.82
C GLY A 67 11.54 13.74 3.79
N GLN A 68 10.46 14.53 3.60
CA GLN A 68 10.13 15.62 4.52
C GLN A 68 9.54 15.12 5.84
N ASN A 69 8.83 13.98 5.84
CA ASN A 69 8.29 13.36 7.04
C ASN A 69 8.34 11.83 6.95
N TRP A 70 9.25 11.24 7.74
CA TRP A 70 9.47 9.80 7.75
C TRP A 70 8.51 9.02 8.67
N ARG A 71 7.76 9.70 9.54
CA ARG A 71 6.90 9.02 10.53
C ARG A 71 5.83 8.14 9.86
N PRO A 72 5.07 8.59 8.84
CA PRO A 72 4.09 7.72 8.18
C PRO A 72 4.74 6.57 7.40
N VAL A 73 5.94 6.78 6.85
CA VAL A 73 6.72 5.74 6.17
C VAL A 73 7.11 4.63 7.15
N ILE A 74 7.67 5.00 8.31
CA ILE A 74 7.98 4.06 9.40
C ILE A 74 6.70 3.35 9.87
N GLY A 75 5.59 4.07 9.97
CA GLY A 75 4.30 3.49 10.32
C GLY A 75 3.83 2.46 9.29
N GLY A 76 4.10 2.68 8.00
CA GLY A 76 3.81 1.73 6.94
C GLY A 76 4.65 0.46 7.03
N LEU A 77 5.93 0.58 7.34
CA LEU A 77 6.83 -0.55 7.57
C LEU A 77 6.37 -1.39 8.78
N ILE A 78 6.12 -0.75 9.91
CA ILE A 78 5.67 -1.41 11.14
C ILE A 78 4.29 -2.02 10.97
N GLY A 79 3.36 -1.30 10.35
CA GLY A 79 1.98 -1.72 10.13
C GLY A 79 1.86 -2.98 9.28
N ASN A 80 2.90 -3.32 8.49
CA ASN A 80 2.92 -4.51 7.66
C ASN A 80 3.61 -5.72 8.30
N VAL A 81 4.10 -5.61 9.54
CA VAL A 81 4.76 -6.74 10.23
C VAL A 81 3.81 -7.94 10.38
N ALA A 82 2.52 -7.71 10.63
CA ALA A 82 1.51 -8.78 10.74
C ALA A 82 1.39 -9.58 9.43
N PHE A 83 1.43 -8.92 8.28
CA PHE A 83 1.45 -9.56 6.97
C PHE A 83 2.70 -10.43 6.78
N ILE A 84 3.84 -9.99 7.29
CA ILE A 84 5.08 -10.78 7.20
C ILE A 84 5.01 -12.02 8.06
N VAL A 85 4.63 -11.87 9.32
CA VAL A 85 4.53 -12.99 10.25
C VAL A 85 3.50 -14.01 9.78
N GLY A 86 2.39 -13.57 9.20
CA GLY A 86 1.30 -14.46 8.83
C GLY A 86 1.25 -14.92 7.37
N VAL A 87 1.82 -14.20 6.41
CA VAL A 87 1.77 -14.55 4.98
C VAL A 87 3.16 -14.80 4.42
N ALA A 88 4.07 -13.83 4.54
CA ALA A 88 5.37 -13.93 3.88
C ALA A 88 6.27 -15.02 4.51
N LEU A 89 6.33 -15.10 5.85
CA LEU A 89 7.16 -16.10 6.55
C LEU A 89 6.60 -17.53 6.43
N PRO A 90 5.28 -17.79 6.52
CA PRO A 90 4.76 -19.14 6.25
C PRO A 90 4.94 -19.56 4.79
N ALA A 91 4.73 -18.66 3.83
CA ALA A 91 5.02 -18.90 2.41
C ALA A 91 6.51 -19.11 2.11
N VAL A 92 7.39 -18.80 3.08
CA VAL A 92 8.83 -19.04 3.05
C VAL A 92 9.21 -20.47 3.46
N PHE A 93 8.37 -21.15 4.24
CA PHE A 93 8.63 -22.49 4.76
C PHE A 93 7.76 -23.58 4.12
N THR A 94 6.85 -23.22 3.21
CA THR A 94 5.95 -24.18 2.53
C THR A 94 5.91 -23.94 1.01
N ASP A 95 6.11 -25.01 0.22
CA ASP A 95 6.03 -24.99 -1.26
C ASP A 95 4.64 -24.59 -1.78
N ASN A 96 3.63 -24.72 -0.93
CA ASN A 96 2.35 -24.07 -1.11
C ASN A 96 2.47 -22.68 -0.52
N PHE A 97 2.56 -21.66 -1.38
CA PHE A 97 2.26 -20.30 -0.95
C PHE A 97 0.89 -20.37 -0.24
N GLY A 98 0.83 -20.11 1.07
CA GLY A 98 -0.29 -20.45 1.97
C GLY A 98 -1.58 -19.66 1.71
N TYR A 99 -2.08 -19.67 0.47
CA TYR A 99 -2.88 -18.61 -0.11
C TYR A 99 -4.37 -18.63 0.23
N VAL A 100 -4.90 -19.66 0.89
CA VAL A 100 -6.37 -19.76 1.02
C VAL A 100 -6.87 -19.85 2.45
N VAL A 101 -6.12 -20.46 3.37
CA VAL A 101 -6.61 -20.66 4.76
C VAL A 101 -6.00 -19.69 5.77
N VAL A 102 -4.73 -19.31 5.60
CA VAL A 102 -3.99 -18.44 6.53
C VAL A 102 -3.82 -17.01 5.97
N GLY A 103 -3.69 -16.86 4.65
CA GLY A 103 -3.52 -15.57 3.99
C GLY A 103 -4.70 -14.61 4.15
N ILE A 104 -5.94 -15.10 4.13
CA ILE A 104 -7.15 -14.24 4.22
C ILE A 104 -7.30 -13.62 5.63
N PRO A 105 -7.27 -14.39 6.74
CA PRO A 105 -7.36 -13.81 8.08
C PRO A 105 -6.26 -12.79 8.38
N ILE A 106 -5.02 -13.07 7.98
CA ILE A 106 -3.91 -12.15 8.20
C ILE A 106 -3.98 -10.92 7.31
N SER A 107 -4.48 -11.04 6.08
CA SER A 107 -4.73 -9.88 5.22
C SER A 107 -5.75 -8.93 5.85
N ILE A 108 -6.81 -9.47 6.47
CA ILE A 108 -7.80 -8.68 7.21
C ILE A 108 -7.16 -7.99 8.41
N ILE A 109 -6.35 -8.70 9.20
CA ILE A 109 -5.64 -8.13 10.35
C ILE A 109 -4.70 -7.00 9.91
N THR A 110 -3.94 -7.22 8.84
CA THR A 110 -3.02 -6.22 8.28
C THR A 110 -3.78 -4.99 7.80
N VAL A 111 -4.94 -5.18 7.16
CA VAL A 111 -5.80 -4.09 6.67
C VAL A 111 -6.34 -3.22 7.81
N ILE A 112 -6.49 -3.76 9.01
CA ILE A 112 -6.89 -3.00 10.19
C ILE A 112 -5.68 -2.36 10.88
N LEU A 113 -4.60 -3.12 11.10
CA LEU A 113 -3.42 -2.66 11.83
C LEU A 113 -2.65 -1.59 11.07
N TRP A 114 -2.42 -1.79 9.77
CA TRP A 114 -1.65 -0.87 8.93
C TRP A 114 -2.17 0.57 8.98
N PRO A 115 -3.46 0.87 8.71
CA PRO A 115 -3.96 2.24 8.71
C PRO A 115 -3.99 2.86 10.12
N ILE A 116 -4.12 2.05 11.18
CA ILE A 116 -4.02 2.53 12.55
C ILE A 116 -2.58 3.01 12.84
N VAL A 117 -1.58 2.19 12.51
CA VAL A 117 -0.17 2.54 12.75
C VAL A 117 0.24 3.74 11.89
N VAL A 118 -0.08 3.74 10.59
CA VAL A 118 0.23 4.86 9.69
C VAL A 118 -0.49 6.13 10.13
N GLY A 119 -1.77 6.04 10.47
CA GLY A 119 -2.55 7.19 10.94
C GLY A 119 -2.05 7.75 12.27
N ALA A 120 -1.69 6.90 13.24
CA ALA A 120 -1.09 7.32 14.50
C ALA A 120 0.27 8.02 14.30
N MET A 121 1.00 7.66 13.26
CA MET A 121 2.28 8.28 12.91
C MET A 121 2.16 9.45 11.93
N SER A 122 0.97 9.75 11.42
CA SER A 122 0.74 10.81 10.45
C SER A 122 0.04 12.02 11.08
N PRO A 123 0.67 13.20 11.10
CA PRO A 123 0.03 14.39 11.64
C PRO A 123 -1.14 14.90 10.78
N ASN A 124 -1.18 14.52 9.49
CA ASN A 124 -2.11 15.12 8.52
C ASN A 124 -3.18 14.15 8.02
N GLN A 125 -3.15 12.88 8.44
CA GLN A 125 -4.04 11.84 7.94
C GLN A 125 -4.89 11.27 9.06
N SER A 126 -6.20 11.18 8.85
CA SER A 126 -7.11 10.56 9.81
C SER A 126 -7.04 9.04 9.70
N ILE A 127 -6.90 8.37 10.84
CA ILE A 127 -6.93 6.90 10.94
C ILE A 127 -8.17 6.32 10.24
N TRP A 128 -9.35 6.90 10.47
CA TRP A 128 -10.60 6.40 9.88
C TRP A 128 -10.63 6.47 8.36
N LYS A 129 -10.03 7.54 7.82
CA LYS A 129 -9.93 7.73 6.38
C LYS A 129 -8.95 6.73 5.77
N LEU A 130 -7.80 6.54 6.39
CA LEU A 130 -6.84 5.50 5.97
C LEU A 130 -7.41 4.10 6.04
N LEU A 131 -8.21 3.80 7.07
CA LEU A 131 -8.88 2.51 7.20
C LEU A 131 -9.86 2.28 6.05
N LEU A 132 -10.70 3.28 5.75
CA LEU A 132 -11.63 3.20 4.62
C LEU A 132 -10.90 3.03 3.29
N ALA A 133 -9.81 3.77 3.07
CA ALA A 133 -8.97 3.63 1.87
C ALA A 133 -8.39 2.23 1.74
N SER A 134 -7.86 1.68 2.84
CA SER A 134 -7.26 0.35 2.87
C SER A 134 -8.31 -0.74 2.59
N ILE A 135 -9.51 -0.64 3.17
CA ILE A 135 -10.61 -1.58 2.92
C ILE A 135 -11.07 -1.54 1.46
N ILE A 136 -11.28 -0.34 0.90
CA ILE A 136 -11.67 -0.20 -0.51
C ILE A 136 -10.56 -0.76 -1.41
N GLY A 137 -9.30 -0.40 -1.13
CA GLY A 137 -8.14 -0.87 -1.88
C GLY A 137 -8.01 -2.38 -1.84
N LEU A 138 -8.28 -3.01 -0.68
CA LEU A 138 -8.25 -4.45 -0.51
C LEU A 138 -9.32 -5.13 -1.39
N ILE A 139 -10.55 -4.66 -1.33
CA ILE A 139 -11.66 -5.21 -2.12
C ILE A 139 -11.34 -5.11 -3.62
N LEU A 140 -10.90 -3.93 -4.07
CA LEU A 140 -10.54 -3.72 -5.47
C LEU A 140 -9.35 -4.59 -5.90
N ALA A 141 -8.33 -4.71 -5.05
CA ALA A 141 -7.15 -5.52 -5.32
C ALA A 141 -7.50 -7.00 -5.48
N TRP A 142 -8.35 -7.55 -4.60
CA TRP A 142 -8.86 -8.92 -4.74
C TRP A 142 -9.64 -9.10 -6.04
N ILE A 143 -10.60 -8.21 -6.33
CA ILE A 143 -11.40 -8.27 -7.56
C ILE A 143 -10.49 -8.31 -8.79
N VAL A 144 -9.59 -7.33 -8.94
CA VAL A 144 -8.70 -7.24 -10.11
C VAL A 144 -7.79 -8.47 -10.23
N SER A 145 -7.28 -8.98 -9.11
CA SER A 145 -6.39 -10.14 -9.09
C SER A 145 -7.12 -11.43 -9.49
N PHE A 146 -8.35 -11.64 -9.01
CA PHE A 146 -9.19 -12.77 -9.44
C PHE A 146 -9.52 -12.72 -10.93
N PHE A 147 -9.82 -11.54 -11.47
CA PHE A 147 -10.08 -11.39 -12.90
C PHE A 147 -8.83 -11.66 -13.75
N ALA A 148 -7.65 -11.29 -13.27
CA ALA A 148 -6.40 -11.46 -14.01
C ALA A 148 -5.83 -12.89 -13.94
N ALA A 149 -5.95 -13.57 -12.80
CA ALA A 149 -5.26 -14.83 -12.52
C ALA A 149 -6.21 -16.02 -12.27
N GLY A 150 -7.52 -15.79 -12.26
CA GLY A 150 -8.52 -16.80 -11.95
C GLY A 150 -8.52 -17.20 -10.48
N GLN A 151 -9.16 -18.33 -10.18
CA GLN A 151 -9.29 -18.87 -8.83
C GLN A 151 -8.19 -19.88 -8.46
N ASP A 152 -7.26 -20.20 -9.37
CA ASP A 152 -6.14 -21.09 -9.11
C ASP A 152 -5.15 -20.41 -8.15
N PRO A 153 -4.98 -20.87 -6.90
CA PRO A 153 -4.10 -20.22 -5.93
C PRO A 153 -2.62 -20.24 -6.32
N THR A 154 -2.21 -21.16 -7.21
CA THR A 154 -0.80 -21.31 -7.62
C THR A 154 -0.34 -20.22 -8.58
N SER A 155 -1.28 -19.54 -9.26
CA SER A 155 -0.99 -18.43 -10.18
C SER A 155 -0.82 -17.09 -9.45
N TRP A 156 -1.16 -17.00 -8.16
CA TRP A 156 -1.18 -15.77 -7.38
C TRP A 156 0.20 -15.13 -7.12
N PRO A 157 1.28 -15.91 -6.85
CA PRO A 157 2.65 -15.40 -6.70
C PRO A 157 3.30 -14.97 -8.02
N SER A 158 2.51 -14.36 -8.92
CA SER A 158 2.94 -13.89 -10.24
C SER A 158 2.29 -12.54 -10.54
N LEU A 159 1.76 -12.34 -11.75
CA LEU A 159 1.05 -11.14 -12.16
C LEU A 159 -0.06 -10.74 -11.18
N ALA A 160 -0.78 -11.70 -10.59
CA ALA A 160 -1.86 -11.41 -9.65
C ALA A 160 -1.38 -10.60 -8.45
N SER A 161 -0.27 -11.01 -7.81
CA SER A 161 0.32 -10.28 -6.68
C SER A 161 0.73 -8.85 -7.05
N ILE A 162 1.30 -8.65 -8.24
CA ILE A 162 1.74 -7.33 -8.72
C ILE A 162 0.52 -6.41 -8.88
N LEU A 163 -0.55 -6.92 -9.52
CA LEU A 163 -1.79 -6.18 -9.70
C LEU A 163 -2.49 -5.91 -8.37
N PHE A 164 -2.49 -6.88 -7.45
CA PHE A 164 -3.05 -6.74 -6.12
C PHE A 164 -2.44 -5.53 -5.40
N TRP A 165 -1.11 -5.51 -5.28
CA TRP A 165 -0.42 -4.46 -4.56
C TRP A 165 -0.46 -3.13 -5.29
N ALA A 166 -0.42 -3.13 -6.64
CA ALA A 166 -0.59 -1.92 -7.43
C ALA A 166 -1.97 -1.26 -7.18
N VAL A 167 -3.04 -2.06 -7.20
CA VAL A 167 -4.42 -1.56 -7.01
C VAL A 167 -4.63 -1.09 -5.57
N TRP A 168 -4.16 -1.86 -4.58
CA TRP A 168 -4.23 -1.45 -3.18
C TRP A 168 -3.44 -0.15 -2.95
N GLY A 169 -2.19 -0.11 -3.40
CA GLY A 169 -1.32 1.07 -3.25
C GLY A 169 -1.88 2.30 -3.95
N GLY A 170 -2.38 2.17 -5.17
CA GLY A 170 -3.00 3.27 -5.92
C GLY A 170 -4.25 3.80 -5.24
N THR A 171 -5.11 2.92 -4.72
CA THR A 171 -6.31 3.32 -3.99
C THR A 171 -5.96 4.12 -2.73
N VAL A 172 -4.97 3.65 -1.97
CA VAL A 172 -4.46 4.35 -0.78
C VAL A 172 -3.83 5.70 -1.15
N GLY A 173 -3.01 5.76 -2.21
CA GLY A 173 -2.42 7.00 -2.70
C GLY A 173 -3.45 8.04 -3.13
N ALA A 174 -4.50 7.61 -3.83
CA ALA A 174 -5.61 8.47 -4.22
C ALA A 174 -6.33 9.04 -2.99
N ALA A 175 -6.58 8.21 -1.98
CA ALA A 175 -7.24 8.60 -0.75
C ALA A 175 -6.39 9.57 0.10
N LEU A 176 -5.08 9.32 0.20
CA LEU A 176 -4.12 10.20 0.88
C LEU A 176 -4.15 11.62 0.31
N SER A 177 -4.22 11.76 -1.02
CA SER A 177 -4.36 13.05 -1.70
C SER A 177 -5.76 13.65 -1.56
N ALA A 178 -6.81 12.84 -1.66
CA ALA A 178 -8.19 13.34 -1.55
C ALA A 178 -8.52 13.88 -0.14
N TRP A 179 -7.79 13.41 0.88
CA TRP A 179 -8.13 13.65 2.27
C TRP A 179 -7.02 14.31 3.10
N SER A 180 -5.91 14.68 2.49
CA SER A 180 -4.90 15.53 3.13
C SER A 180 -5.53 16.88 3.50
N LYS A 181 -5.42 17.25 4.77
CA LYS A 181 -5.81 18.57 5.29
C LYS A 181 -4.71 19.59 5.08
#